data_AF-A0A327K1S5-F1
#
_entry.id   AF-A0A327K1S5-F1
#
_cell.length_a   1.000
_cell.length_b   1.000
_cell.length_c   1.000
_cell.angle_alpha   90.00
_cell.angle_beta   90.00
_cell.angle_gamma   90.00
#
_symmetry.space_group_name_H-M   'P 1'
#
loop_
_entity.id
_entity.type
_entity.pdbx_description
1 polymer ?
#
loop_
_entity_poly.entity_id
_entity_poly.type
_entity_poly.pdbx_seq_one_letter_code
_entity_poly.pdbx_strand_id
1 'polypeptide(L)'
;MLTETEASLVKQYVALLSTEGVTLEFTDDAIDAIARLGVEINSSVENIGARRLQTVMERILDEISFTAPDRHGETVTIDAAYVEEHVGDLARN
;
A
#
# COMPACT_ATOMS: atom_id res chain seq x y z
N MET A 1 9.88 -0.07 15.02
CA MET A 1 10.56 0.31 13.75
C MET A 1 9.69 0.12 12.52
N LEU A 2 8.75 -0.84 12.50
CA LEU A 2 7.79 -1.01 11.40
C LEU A 2 6.76 0.14 11.33
N THR A 3 6.14 0.53 12.44
CA THR A 3 5.14 1.62 12.49
C THR A 3 5.60 2.97 11.95
N GLU A 4 6.85 3.36 12.25
CA GLU A 4 7.42 4.59 11.71
C GLU A 4 7.69 4.48 10.21
N THR A 5 8.07 3.27 9.75
CA THR A 5 8.32 2.98 8.34
C THR A 5 7.01 2.96 7.54
N GLU A 6 5.97 2.32 8.07
CA GLU A 6 4.61 2.29 7.51
C GLU A 6 4.05 3.71 7.33
N ALA A 7 4.10 4.51 8.41
CA ALA A 7 3.65 5.89 8.37
C ALA A 7 4.44 6.74 7.37
N SER A 8 5.75 6.50 7.24
CA SER A 8 6.59 7.20 6.25
C SER A 8 6.23 6.81 4.82
N LEU A 9 5.96 5.53 4.54
CA LEU A 9 5.59 5.05 3.22
C LEU A 9 4.21 5.56 2.80
N VAL A 10 3.22 5.49 3.68
CA VAL A 10 1.88 6.03 3.42
C VAL A 10 1.97 7.51 3.04
N LYS A 11 2.71 8.32 3.81
CA LYS A 11 2.91 9.75 3.51
C LYS A 11 3.56 9.98 2.14
N GLN A 12 4.54 9.16 1.77
CA GLN A 12 5.22 9.26 0.47
C GLN A 12 4.24 9.01 -0.68
N TYR A 13 3.41 7.97 -0.60
CA TYR A 13 2.45 7.66 -1.67
C TYR A 13 1.28 8.63 -1.74
N VAL A 14 0.78 9.10 -0.58
CA VAL A 14 -0.21 10.19 -0.54
C VAL A 14 0.34 11.44 -1.23
N ALA A 15 1.59 11.82 -0.93
CA ALA A 15 2.21 12.98 -1.56
C ALA A 15 2.45 12.78 -3.06
N LEU A 16 2.86 11.57 -3.48
CA LEU A 16 3.10 11.24 -4.88
C LEU A 16 1.80 11.32 -5.69
N LEU A 17 0.73 10.64 -5.28
CA LEU A 17 -0.53 10.66 -6.04
C LEU A 17 -1.25 12.01 -5.96
N SER A 18 -0.98 12.80 -4.93
CA SER A 18 -1.44 14.19 -4.87
C SER A 18 -0.84 15.05 -5.99
N THR A 19 0.34 14.73 -6.56
CA THR A 19 0.87 15.50 -7.71
C THR A 19 0.09 15.24 -9.00
N GLU A 20 -0.58 14.09 -9.09
CA GLU A 20 -1.49 13.72 -10.18
C GLU A 20 -2.94 14.19 -9.89
N GLY A 21 -3.16 14.89 -8.77
CA GLY A 21 -4.47 15.39 -8.37
C GLY A 21 -5.39 14.34 -7.72
N VAL A 22 -4.84 13.17 -7.32
CA VAL A 22 -5.59 12.13 -6.61
C VAL A 22 -5.31 12.21 -5.11
N THR A 23 -6.36 12.26 -4.30
CA THR A 23 -6.23 12.21 -2.83
C THR A 23 -6.34 10.77 -2.36
N LEU A 24 -5.37 10.29 -1.59
CA LEU A 24 -5.43 8.99 -0.93
C LEU A 24 -5.79 9.16 0.55
N GLU A 25 -6.73 8.36 1.02
CA GLU A 25 -7.08 8.25 2.44
C GLU A 25 -6.90 6.81 2.90
N PHE A 26 -5.95 6.57 3.81
CA PHE A 26 -5.77 5.25 4.42
C PHE A 26 -6.52 5.21 5.74
N THR A 27 -7.32 4.17 5.91
CA THR A 27 -7.93 3.86 7.21
C THR A 27 -6.91 3.16 8.12
N ASP A 28 -7.15 3.20 9.43
CA ASP A 28 -6.24 2.57 10.39
C ASP A 28 -6.11 1.04 10.16
N ASP A 29 -7.21 0.38 9.81
CA ASP A 29 -7.22 -1.06 9.50
C ASP A 29 -6.49 -1.41 8.20
N ALA A 30 -6.41 -0.49 7.23
CA ALA A 30 -5.56 -0.67 6.05
C ALA A 30 -4.08 -0.68 6.42
N ILE A 31 -3.65 0.22 7.31
CA ILE A 31 -2.26 0.28 7.81
C ILE A 31 -1.91 -1.02 8.53
N ASP A 32 -2.80 -1.50 9.40
CA ASP A 32 -2.63 -2.77 10.10
C ASP A 32 -2.57 -3.97 9.12
N ALA A 33 -3.40 -3.97 8.07
CA ALA A 33 -3.38 -5.00 7.04
C ALA A 33 -2.07 -5.01 6.24
N ILE A 34 -1.55 -3.83 5.84
CA ILE A 34 -0.25 -3.68 5.17
C ILE A 34 0.88 -4.25 6.03
N ALA A 35 0.91 -3.88 7.31
CA ALA A 35 1.92 -4.35 8.26
C ALA A 35 1.88 -5.87 8.41
N ARG A 36 0.68 -6.42 8.61
CA ARG A 36 0.44 -7.86 8.77
C ARG A 36 0.90 -8.63 7.54
N LEU A 37 0.47 -8.22 6.35
CA LEU A 37 0.85 -8.87 5.09
C LEU A 37 2.36 -8.78 4.84
N GLY A 38 2.99 -7.66 5.17
CA GLY A 38 4.43 -7.51 5.09
C GLY A 38 5.19 -8.52 5.97
N VAL A 39 4.69 -8.81 7.17
CA VAL A 39 5.25 -9.84 8.05
C VAL A 39 4.98 -11.24 7.52
N GLU A 40 3.77 -11.50 7.03
CA GLU A 40 3.37 -12.80 6.50
C GLU A 40 4.22 -13.19 5.29
N ILE A 41 4.35 -12.30 4.30
CA ILE A 41 5.12 -12.56 3.08
C ILE A 41 6.61 -12.74 3.38
N ASN A 42 7.15 -11.96 4.33
CA ASN A 42 8.53 -12.18 4.80
C ASN A 42 8.73 -13.57 5.42
N SER A 43 7.67 -14.17 5.95
CA SER A 43 7.71 -15.47 6.62
C SER A 43 7.43 -16.63 5.66
N SER A 44 6.69 -16.41 4.58
CA SER A 44 6.30 -17.45 3.62
C SER A 44 7.16 -17.52 2.35
N VAL A 45 7.73 -16.39 1.89
CA VAL A 45 8.48 -16.31 0.63
C VAL A 45 9.98 -16.11 0.89
N GLU A 46 10.36 -14.86 1.16
CA GLU A 46 11.74 -14.46 1.47
C GLU A 46 11.71 -13.26 2.40
N ASN A 47 12.51 -13.30 3.46
CA ASN A 47 12.61 -12.20 4.40
C ASN A 47 13.59 -11.14 3.90
N ILE A 48 13.03 -10.06 3.35
CA ILE A 48 13.79 -8.87 2.91
C ILE A 48 13.67 -7.72 3.91
N GLY A 49 13.15 -8.00 5.11
CA GLY A 49 12.94 -7.04 6.19
C GLY A 49 11.93 -5.96 5.82
N ALA A 50 12.19 -4.73 6.26
CA ALA A 50 11.30 -3.58 6.07
C ALA A 50 11.05 -3.20 4.60
N ARG A 51 11.92 -3.62 3.67
CA ARG A 51 11.70 -3.42 2.22
C ARG A 51 10.46 -4.13 1.70
N ARG A 52 9.96 -5.14 2.42
CA ARG A 52 8.72 -5.84 2.07
C ARG A 52 7.51 -4.91 2.08
N LEU A 53 7.49 -3.91 2.96
CA LEU A 53 6.40 -2.94 3.00
C LEU A 53 6.35 -2.10 1.72
N GLN A 54 7.50 -1.81 1.10
CA GLN A 54 7.55 -1.10 -0.18
C GLN A 54 6.90 -1.92 -1.28
N THR A 55 7.27 -3.20 -1.42
CA THR A 55 6.71 -4.05 -2.47
C THR A 55 5.22 -4.34 -2.28
N VAL A 56 4.76 -4.45 -1.03
CA VAL A 56 3.33 -4.53 -0.70
C VAL A 56 2.60 -3.25 -1.12
N MET A 57 3.14 -2.07 -0.77
CA MET A 57 2.54 -0.78 -1.15
C MET A 57 2.51 -0.55 -2.66
N GLU A 58 3.59 -0.87 -3.38
CA GLU A 58 3.64 -0.82 -4.84
C GLU A 58 2.52 -1.65 -5.45
N ARG A 59 2.28 -2.86 -4.94
CA ARG A 59 1.22 -3.73 -5.44
C ARG A 59 -0.18 -3.20 -5.16
N ILE A 60 -0.42 -2.65 -3.97
CA ILE A 60 -1.72 -2.06 -3.59
C ILE A 60 -2.07 -0.88 -4.49
N LEU A 61 -1.08 -0.05 -4.82
CA LEU A 61 -1.28 1.21 -5.53
C LEU A 61 -1.02 1.13 -7.04
N ASP A 62 -0.71 -0.05 -7.57
CA ASP A 62 -0.36 -0.26 -8.98
C ASP A 62 -1.47 0.24 -9.92
N GLU A 63 -2.70 -0.23 -9.71
CA GLU A 63 -3.86 0.16 -10.52
C GLU A 63 -4.21 1.64 -10.37
N ILE A 64 -4.17 2.16 -9.13
CA ILE A 64 -4.44 3.57 -8.86
C ILE A 64 -3.41 4.45 -9.55
N SER A 65 -2.13 4.08 -9.48
CA SER A 65 -1.05 4.84 -10.11
C SER A 65 -1.15 4.82 -11.63
N PHE A 66 -1.56 3.68 -12.22
CA PHE A 66 -1.80 3.57 -13.65
C PHE A 66 -2.96 4.44 -14.13
N THR A 67 -4.03 4.52 -13.33
CA THR A 67 -5.25 5.28 -13.67
C THR A 67 -5.26 6.72 -13.15
N ALA A 68 -4.27 7.12 -12.34
CA ALA A 68 -4.25 8.42 -11.66
C ALA A 68 -4.46 9.65 -12.57
N PRO A 69 -3.88 9.72 -13.79
CA PRO A 69 -4.09 10.87 -14.68
C PRO A 69 -5.56 11.10 -15.06
N ASP A 70 -6.36 10.03 -15.09
CA ASP A 70 -7.79 10.07 -15.43
C ASP A 70 -8.69 10.33 -14.21
N ARG A 71 -8.11 10.35 -13.00
CA ARG A 71 -8.83 10.42 -11.70
C ARG A 71 -8.63 11.74 -10.97
N HIS A 72 -8.24 12.79 -11.70
CA HIS A 72 -7.95 14.09 -11.11
C HIS A 72 -9.16 14.65 -10.32
N GLY A 73 -8.93 14.99 -9.06
CA GLY A 73 -9.94 15.50 -8.13
C GLY A 73 -10.69 14.41 -7.35
N GLU A 74 -10.41 13.13 -7.60
CA GLU A 74 -10.97 12.03 -6.82
C GLU A 74 -10.26 11.84 -5.48
N THR A 75 -11.03 11.33 -4.51
CA THR A 75 -10.50 10.78 -3.27
C THR A 75 -10.69 9.27 -3.29
N VAL A 76 -9.61 8.53 -3.11
CA VAL A 76 -9.61 7.07 -3.04
C VAL A 76 -9.31 6.66 -1.62
N THR A 77 -10.29 6.02 -0.98
CA THR A 77 -10.13 5.42 0.35
C THR A 77 -9.56 4.02 0.21
N ILE A 78 -8.46 3.77 0.91
CA ILE A 78 -7.81 2.47 1.01
C ILE A 78 -8.15 1.88 2.38
N ASP A 79 -8.97 0.83 2.38
CA ASP A 79 -9.36 0.06 3.57
C ASP A 79 -8.68 -1.32 3.62
N ALA A 80 -8.88 -2.06 4.71
CA ALA A 80 -8.31 -3.40 4.85
C ALA A 80 -8.75 -4.37 3.74
N ALA A 81 -9.99 -4.28 3.27
CA ALA A 81 -10.51 -5.16 2.22
C ALA A 81 -9.80 -4.90 0.88
N TYR A 82 -9.63 -3.61 0.53
CA TYR A 82 -8.87 -3.20 -0.63
C TYR A 82 -7.43 -3.74 -0.57
N VAL A 83 -6.77 -3.60 0.58
CA VAL A 83 -5.40 -4.10 0.78
C VAL A 83 -5.31 -5.62 0.56
N GLU A 84 -6.23 -6.39 1.15
CA GLU A 84 -6.23 -7.86 1.04
C GLU A 84 -6.49 -8.34 -0.39
N GLU A 85 -7.39 -7.69 -1.12
CA GLU A 85 -7.70 -8.01 -2.52
C GLU A 85 -6.48 -7.86 -3.42
N HIS A 86 -5.72 -6.76 -3.27
CA HIS A 86 -4.63 -6.42 -4.18
C HIS A 86 -3.32 -7.17 -3.88
N VAL A 87 -3.13 -7.61 -2.64
CA VAL A 87 -1.91 -8.31 -2.19
C VAL A 87 -2.06 -9.84 -2.24
N GLY A 88 -3.28 -10.36 -2.36
CA GLY A 88 -3.56 -11.80 -2.32
C GLY A 88 -2.75 -12.66 -3.30
N ASP A 89 -2.37 -12.11 -4.45
CA ASP A 89 -1.52 -12.81 -5.44
C ASP A 89 -0.03 -12.80 -5.07
N LEU A 90 0.43 -11.78 -4.34
CA LEU A 90 1.84 -11.63 -3.97
C LEU A 90 2.26 -12.67 -2.92
N ALA A 91 1.32 -13.15 -2.11
CA ALA A 91 1.54 -14.18 -1.10
C ALA A 91 1.49 -15.63 -1.67
N ARG A 92 1.06 -15.81 -2.92
CA ARG A 92 0.89 -17.12 -3.56
C ARG A 92 2.03 -17.50 -4.52
N ASN A 93 2.97 -16.59 -4.77
CA ASN A 93 4.17 -16.78 -5.60
C ASN A 93 5.42 -16.91 -4.74
#